data_AF-A0A1G8H473-F1
#
_entry.id   AF-A0A1G8H473-F1
#
_cell.length_a   1.000
_cell.length_b   1.000
_cell.length_c   1.000
_cell.angle_alpha   90.00
_cell.angle_beta   90.00
_cell.angle_gamma   90.00
#
_symmetry.space_group_name_H-M   'P 1'
#
loop_
_entity.id
_entity.type
_entity.pdbx_description
1 polymer ?
#
loop_
_entity_poly.entity_id
_entity_poly.type
_entity_poly.pdbx_seq_one_letter_code
_entity_poly.pdbx_strand_id
1 'polypeptide(L)'
;MTAGGGATDQARMAKERVEKLRRELARAEQQLHAWEAGALGERLVAERLAAVEGEHWRILHDVHWPGRPKANLDHVLVGPGGVVVLDTKNWTGTVELRGGELCQNGYRAAGIDWVLDQASAVSALLEPQHRHLTAGWICLVGQPDLAGRSNSGVRIEGADTLIPALRSLPTVLDVVAIDVVARHLEELLAGDQSPGLWTTRQLEEADGGVSRTLQRRRVGARAGVAGGPAQTRSAGSGRSPKRRERKRPGVAGAVIKLSLLVIGIMTLLNIMDGVTERSDPAPAPIPTSAVLPDGS
;
A
#
# COMPACT_ATOMS: atom_id res chain seq x y z
N MET A 1 -14.29 53.96 -23.84
CA MET A 1 -14.01 52.52 -23.71
C MET A 1 -13.13 52.12 -24.88
N THR A 2 -11.90 51.70 -24.64
CA THR A 2 -10.96 51.34 -25.71
C THR A 2 -11.23 49.91 -26.18
N ALA A 3 -11.51 49.75 -27.48
CA ALA A 3 -11.54 48.44 -28.11
C ALA A 3 -10.15 47.78 -27.95
N GLY A 4 -10.09 46.58 -27.36
CA GLY A 4 -8.84 45.81 -27.21
C GLY A 4 -8.53 45.32 -25.78
N GLY A 5 -9.00 46.00 -24.73
CA GLY A 5 -8.70 45.63 -23.33
C GLY A 5 -9.21 44.24 -22.92
N GLY A 6 -10.42 43.88 -23.39
CA GLY A 6 -10.99 42.56 -23.14
C GLY A 6 -10.22 41.42 -23.81
N ALA A 7 -9.69 41.65 -25.01
CA ALA A 7 -8.91 40.64 -25.74
C ALA A 7 -7.53 40.42 -25.09
N THR A 8 -6.89 41.48 -24.58
CA THR A 8 -5.61 41.38 -23.86
C THR A 8 -5.75 40.67 -22.51
N ASP A 9 -6.85 40.90 -21.78
CA ASP A 9 -7.11 40.19 -20.51
C ASP A 9 -7.46 38.72 -20.74
N GLN A 10 -8.23 38.40 -21.78
CA GLN A 10 -8.50 37.02 -22.18
C GLN A 10 -7.21 36.29 -22.58
N ALA A 11 -6.33 36.93 -23.36
CA ALA A 11 -5.04 36.36 -23.74
C ALA A 11 -4.14 36.09 -22.52
N ARG A 12 -4.13 37.00 -21.54
CA ARG A 12 -3.38 36.83 -20.28
C ARG A 12 -3.92 35.66 -19.45
N MET A 13 -5.24 35.58 -19.25
CA MET A 13 -5.86 34.48 -18.52
C MET A 13 -5.64 33.13 -19.22
N ALA A 14 -5.71 33.09 -20.55
CA ALA A 14 -5.40 31.89 -21.33
C ALA A 14 -3.94 31.46 -21.12
N LYS A 15 -2.99 32.41 -21.16
CA LYS A 15 -1.57 32.14 -20.90
C LYS A 15 -1.33 31.59 -19.50
N GLU A 16 -1.91 32.21 -18.47
CA GLU A 16 -1.83 31.72 -17.08
C GLU A 16 -2.41 30.30 -16.93
N ARG A 17 -3.51 30.00 -17.63
CA ARG A 17 -4.12 28.67 -17.65
C ARG A 17 -3.21 27.64 -18.31
N VAL A 18 -2.60 27.96 -19.44
CA VAL A 18 -1.63 27.10 -20.14
C VAL A 18 -0.44 26.78 -19.23
N GLU A 19 0.13 27.79 -18.56
CA GLU A 19 1.26 27.59 -17.64
C GLU A 19 0.90 26.75 -16.40
N LYS A 20 -0.34 26.87 -15.91
CA LYS A 20 -0.83 25.99 -14.85
C LYS A 20 -0.93 24.54 -15.33
N LEU A 21 -1.54 24.31 -16.49
CA LEU A 21 -1.71 22.97 -17.06
C LEU A 21 -0.35 22.31 -17.37
N ARG A 22 0.63 23.07 -17.87
CA ARG A 22 2.00 22.58 -18.08
C ARG A 22 2.65 22.08 -16.79
N ARG A 23 2.47 22.81 -15.67
CA ARG A 23 2.98 22.37 -14.36
C ARG A 23 2.25 21.15 -13.82
N GLU A 24 0.95 21.03 -14.07
CA GLU A 24 0.17 19.84 -13.70
C GLU A 24 0.59 18.62 -14.52
N LEU A 25 0.79 18.78 -15.83
CA LEU A 25 1.31 17.74 -16.72
C LEU A 25 2.69 17.28 -16.28
N ALA A 26 3.63 18.21 -16.10
CA ALA A 26 4.99 17.86 -15.69
C ALA A 26 5.04 17.08 -14.36
N ARG A 27 4.15 17.42 -13.41
CA ARG A 27 4.02 16.64 -12.15
C ARG A 27 3.44 15.26 -12.38
N ALA A 28 2.43 15.13 -13.25
CA ALA A 28 1.83 13.85 -13.58
C ALA A 28 2.82 12.93 -14.31
N GLU A 29 3.62 13.48 -15.24
CA GLU A 29 4.69 12.76 -15.94
C GLU A 29 5.79 12.30 -14.97
N GLN A 30 6.24 13.18 -14.05
CA GLN A 30 7.19 12.80 -13.00
C GLN A 30 6.65 11.67 -12.12
N GLN A 31 5.36 11.74 -11.76
CA GLN A 31 4.72 10.71 -10.96
C GLN A 31 4.62 9.38 -11.72
N LEU A 32 4.26 9.41 -13.00
CA LEU A 32 4.24 8.24 -13.87
C LEU A 32 5.61 7.57 -13.93
N HIS A 33 6.67 8.33 -14.19
CA HIS A 33 8.03 7.79 -14.24
C HIS A 33 8.48 7.22 -12.90
N ALA A 34 8.11 7.85 -11.78
CA ALA A 34 8.40 7.31 -10.45
C ALA A 34 7.70 5.97 -10.21
N TRP A 35 6.45 5.81 -10.68
CA TRP A 35 5.71 4.55 -10.59
C TRP A 35 6.30 3.47 -11.50
N GLU A 36 6.64 3.80 -12.74
CA GLU A 36 7.30 2.88 -13.68
C GLU A 36 8.64 2.38 -13.13
N ALA A 37 9.45 3.28 -12.55
CA ALA A 37 10.72 2.94 -11.94
C ALA A 37 10.57 2.06 -10.69
N GLY A 38 9.52 2.29 -9.89
CA GLY A 38 9.15 1.44 -8.75
C GLY A 38 8.79 0.03 -9.19
N ALA A 39 7.84 -0.09 -10.11
CA ALA A 39 7.38 -1.39 -10.63
C ALA A 39 8.50 -2.17 -11.35
N LEU A 40 9.44 -1.48 -12.01
CA LEU A 40 10.63 -2.11 -12.55
C LEU A 40 11.53 -2.67 -11.44
N GLY A 41 11.75 -1.90 -10.37
CA GLY A 41 12.54 -2.34 -9.22
C GLY A 41 11.97 -3.59 -8.57
N GLU A 42 10.66 -3.62 -8.31
CA GLU A 42 9.95 -4.76 -7.73
C GLU A 42 10.06 -6.02 -8.59
N ARG A 43 9.91 -5.88 -9.92
CA ARG A 43 10.10 -7.02 -10.84
C ARG A 43 11.53 -7.56 -10.82
N LEU A 44 12.53 -6.69 -10.81
CA LEU A 44 13.94 -7.11 -10.74
C LEU A 44 14.27 -7.83 -9.44
N VAL A 45 13.68 -7.41 -8.32
CA VAL A 45 13.84 -8.11 -7.04
C VAL A 45 13.12 -9.45 -7.07
N ALA A 46 11.89 -9.53 -7.58
CA ALA A 46 11.16 -10.78 -7.73
C ALA A 46 11.93 -11.82 -8.58
N GLU A 47 12.49 -11.40 -9.72
CA GLU A 47 13.33 -12.25 -10.57
C GLU A 47 14.55 -12.80 -9.83
N ARG A 48 15.20 -11.99 -8.99
CA ARG A 48 16.34 -12.43 -8.18
C ARG A 48 15.92 -13.40 -7.09
N LEU A 49 14.77 -13.14 -6.46
CA LEU A 49 14.21 -13.96 -5.40
C LEU A 49 13.84 -15.38 -5.87
N ALA A 50 13.51 -15.57 -7.15
CA ALA A 50 13.33 -16.90 -7.75
C ALA A 50 14.53 -17.84 -7.53
N ALA A 51 15.74 -17.30 -7.35
CA ALA A 51 16.94 -18.10 -7.11
C ALA A 51 16.96 -18.82 -5.74
N VAL A 52 16.12 -18.42 -4.78
CA VAL A 52 16.06 -19.06 -3.45
C VAL A 52 14.78 -19.88 -3.22
N GLU A 53 13.79 -19.83 -4.12
CA GLU A 53 12.55 -20.60 -3.98
C GLU A 53 12.80 -22.11 -3.88
N GLY A 54 13.80 -22.62 -4.61
CA GLY A 54 14.24 -24.03 -4.53
C GLY A 54 14.97 -24.40 -3.24
N GLU A 55 15.29 -23.44 -2.38
CA GLU A 55 16.05 -23.60 -1.13
C GLU A 55 15.14 -23.47 0.11
N HIS A 56 13.92 -23.98 0.01
CA HIS A 56 12.88 -23.90 1.04
C HIS A 56 12.44 -22.47 1.39
N TRP A 57 12.55 -21.52 0.47
CA TRP A 57 11.90 -20.23 0.59
C TRP A 57 10.56 -20.23 -0.16
N ARG A 58 9.51 -19.73 0.49
CA ARG A 58 8.23 -19.39 -0.14
C ARG A 58 8.11 -17.87 -0.19
N ILE A 59 7.68 -17.36 -1.34
CA ILE A 59 7.71 -15.92 -1.61
C ILE A 59 6.32 -15.48 -2.05
N LEU A 60 5.79 -14.50 -1.35
CA LEU A 60 4.52 -13.86 -1.65
C LEU A 60 4.82 -12.45 -2.16
N HIS A 61 4.45 -12.17 -3.40
CA HIS A 61 4.68 -10.87 -4.04
C HIS A 61 3.38 -10.06 -4.09
N ASP A 62 3.48 -8.74 -3.95
CA ASP A 62 2.37 -7.77 -4.08
C ASP A 62 1.11 -8.17 -3.30
N VAL A 63 1.30 -8.52 -2.02
CA VAL A 63 0.21 -8.97 -1.14
C VAL A 63 -0.32 -7.83 -0.28
N HIS A 64 -1.56 -7.97 0.22
CA HIS A 64 -2.19 -6.91 1.01
C HIS A 64 -1.39 -6.54 2.24
N TRP A 65 -1.33 -5.23 2.55
CA TRP A 65 -0.84 -4.78 3.86
C TRP A 65 -1.95 -4.93 4.91
N PRO A 66 -1.75 -5.75 5.97
CA PRO A 66 -2.73 -5.89 7.04
C PRO A 66 -3.08 -4.57 7.75
N GLY A 67 -4.36 -4.23 7.83
CA GLY A 67 -4.84 -2.97 8.42
C GLY A 67 -4.68 -1.73 7.55
N ARG A 68 -4.15 -1.86 6.31
CA ARG A 68 -4.06 -0.77 5.33
C ARG A 68 -4.62 -1.23 3.97
N PRO A 69 -5.96 -1.23 3.77
CA PRO A 69 -6.61 -1.83 2.60
C PRO A 69 -6.33 -1.16 1.25
N LYS A 70 -5.49 -0.14 1.20
CA LYS A 70 -5.09 0.59 0.00
C LYS A 70 -3.57 0.56 -0.22
N ALA A 71 -2.87 -0.31 0.50
CA ALA A 71 -1.44 -0.48 0.44
C ALA A 71 -1.13 -1.97 0.38
N ASN A 72 -0.08 -2.30 -0.35
CA ASN A 72 0.44 -3.65 -0.47
C ASN A 72 1.84 -3.71 0.16
N LEU A 73 2.29 -4.94 0.38
CA LEU A 73 3.65 -5.30 0.74
C LEU A 73 4.31 -5.83 -0.54
N ASP A 74 5.48 -5.29 -0.88
CA ASP A 74 6.18 -5.68 -2.10
C ASP A 74 6.46 -7.19 -2.08
N HIS A 75 7.16 -7.67 -1.03
CA HIS A 75 7.47 -9.10 -0.88
C HIS A 75 7.41 -9.55 0.60
N VAL A 76 6.82 -10.72 0.84
CA VAL A 76 6.90 -11.46 2.11
C VAL A 76 7.50 -12.82 1.85
N LEU A 77 8.66 -13.10 2.45
CA LEU A 77 9.38 -14.35 2.29
C LEU A 77 9.25 -15.17 3.57
N VAL A 78 9.02 -16.47 3.43
CA VAL A 78 9.01 -17.44 4.53
C VAL A 78 10.00 -18.54 4.21
N GLY A 79 10.99 -18.75 5.06
CA GLY A 79 12.02 -19.76 4.82
C GLY A 79 12.84 -20.09 6.05
N PRO A 80 14.01 -20.73 5.88
CA PRO A 80 14.84 -21.18 7.00
C PRO A 80 15.12 -20.07 8.01
N GLY A 81 15.35 -18.84 7.54
CA GLY A 81 15.65 -17.67 8.37
C GLY A 81 14.45 -17.03 9.10
N GLY A 82 13.25 -17.58 8.98
CA GLY A 82 12.02 -16.99 9.52
C GLY A 82 11.16 -16.31 8.45
N VAL A 83 10.50 -15.22 8.83
CA VAL A 83 9.67 -14.40 7.93
C VAL A 83 10.39 -13.08 7.64
N VAL A 84 10.58 -12.75 6.37
CA VAL A 84 11.23 -11.51 5.94
C VAL A 84 10.21 -10.67 5.15
N VAL A 85 9.89 -9.49 5.67
CA VAL A 85 9.10 -8.49 4.94
C VAL A 85 10.07 -7.57 4.23
N LEU A 86 10.11 -7.65 2.91
CA LEU A 86 11.09 -6.99 2.06
C LEU A 86 10.40 -5.89 1.25
N ASP A 87 10.83 -4.66 1.47
CA ASP A 87 10.40 -3.47 0.74
C ASP A 87 11.47 -3.12 -0.30
N THR A 88 11.04 -2.91 -1.54
CA THR A 88 11.90 -2.64 -2.68
C THR A 88 11.97 -1.14 -2.94
N LYS A 89 13.20 -0.64 -3.15
CA LYS A 89 13.48 0.76 -3.42
C LYS A 89 14.44 0.91 -4.58
N ASN A 90 13.99 1.57 -5.65
CA ASN A 90 14.82 1.88 -6.81
C ASN A 90 15.34 3.33 -6.73
N TRP A 91 16.16 3.61 -5.71
CA TRP A 91 16.69 4.96 -5.48
C TRP A 91 17.91 5.26 -6.34
N THR A 92 17.93 6.48 -6.88
CA THR A 92 19.06 7.04 -7.63
C THR A 92 19.89 7.99 -6.76
N GLY A 93 21.07 8.33 -7.27
CA GLY A 93 22.04 9.17 -6.54
C GLY A 93 22.84 8.37 -5.52
N THR A 94 23.46 9.09 -4.58
CA THR A 94 24.30 8.47 -3.55
C THR A 94 23.41 8.05 -2.40
N VAL A 95 23.38 6.75 -2.09
CA VAL A 95 22.70 6.22 -0.92
C VAL A 95 23.73 5.56 -0.01
N GLU A 96 23.66 5.86 1.28
CA GLU A 96 24.60 5.33 2.26
C GLU A 96 23.90 5.06 3.59
N LEU A 97 24.41 4.09 4.33
CA LEU A 97 23.98 3.82 5.69
C LEU A 97 24.94 4.52 6.66
N ARG A 98 24.52 5.67 7.22
CA ARG A 98 25.35 6.49 8.11
C ARG A 98 24.89 6.32 9.55
N GLY A 99 25.71 5.68 10.39
CA GLY A 99 25.39 5.48 11.80
C GLY A 99 24.06 4.76 12.03
N GLY A 100 23.71 3.82 11.14
CA GLY A 100 22.46 3.06 11.19
C GLY A 100 21.22 3.79 10.67
N GLU A 101 21.38 4.98 10.08
CA GLU A 101 20.32 5.67 9.33
C GLU A 101 20.59 5.61 7.82
N LEU A 102 19.53 5.40 7.05
CA LEU A 102 19.63 5.41 5.59
C LEU A 102 19.57 6.84 5.08
N CYS A 103 20.57 7.26 4.31
CA CYS A 103 20.70 8.61 3.78
C CYS A 103 20.75 8.58 2.25
N GLN A 104 20.01 9.47 1.60
CA GLN A 104 20.06 9.70 0.15
C GLN A 104 20.54 11.12 -0.12
N ASN A 105 21.59 11.27 -0.92
CA ASN A 105 22.22 12.56 -1.26
C ASN A 105 22.54 13.42 -0.02
N GLY A 106 22.96 12.78 1.07
CA GLY A 106 23.31 13.42 2.34
C GLY A 106 22.14 13.73 3.28
N TYR A 107 20.89 13.44 2.89
CA TYR A 107 19.70 13.64 3.71
C TYR A 107 19.14 12.31 4.21
N ARG A 108 18.64 12.29 5.45
CA ARG A 108 17.95 11.11 6.00
C ARG A 108 16.76 10.74 5.10
N ALA A 109 16.75 9.51 4.61
CA ALA A 109 15.68 8.98 3.78
C ALA A 109 14.59 8.35 4.65
N ALA A 110 13.34 8.51 4.25
CA ALA A 110 12.21 7.84 4.88
C ALA A 110 12.06 6.44 4.26
N GLY A 111 12.22 5.39 5.08
CA GLY A 111 12.06 4.00 4.63
C GLY A 111 12.11 3.00 5.77
N ILE A 112 13.01 3.19 6.74
CA ILE A 112 13.17 2.28 7.88
C ILE A 112 11.86 2.17 8.70
N ASP A 113 11.24 3.30 9.05
CA ASP A 113 10.02 3.30 9.86
C ASP A 113 8.85 2.61 9.13
N TRP A 114 8.79 2.76 7.80
CA TRP A 114 7.77 2.13 6.96
C TRP A 114 7.89 0.60 6.98
N VAL A 115 9.10 0.08 6.82
CA VAL A 115 9.39 -1.36 6.86
C VAL A 115 9.16 -1.96 8.25
N LEU A 116 9.45 -1.21 9.31
CA LEU A 116 9.12 -1.64 10.68
C LEU A 116 7.61 -1.79 10.88
N ASP A 117 6.81 -0.86 10.37
CA ASP A 117 5.34 -0.95 10.43
C ASP A 117 4.84 -2.17 9.62
N GLN A 118 5.41 -2.44 8.44
CA GLN A 118 5.07 -3.60 7.62
C GLN A 118 5.41 -4.92 8.34
N ALA A 119 6.63 -5.04 8.85
CA ALA A 119 7.09 -6.23 9.59
C ALA A 119 6.25 -6.46 10.85
N SER A 120 5.89 -5.39 11.57
CA SER A 120 5.01 -5.47 12.74
C SER A 120 3.60 -5.94 12.37
N ALA A 121 3.07 -5.48 11.24
CA ALA A 121 1.77 -5.89 10.73
C ALA A 121 1.74 -7.39 10.37
N VAL A 122 2.77 -7.88 9.67
CA VAL A 122 2.88 -9.32 9.33
C VAL A 122 3.08 -10.16 10.60
N SER A 123 3.95 -9.71 11.51
CA SER A 123 4.19 -10.39 12.79
C SER A 123 2.91 -10.57 13.61
N ALA A 124 1.99 -9.59 13.57
CA ALA A 124 0.71 -9.65 14.27
C ALA A 124 -0.23 -10.76 13.76
N LEU A 125 -0.04 -11.25 12.54
CA LEU A 125 -0.82 -12.36 11.96
C LEU A 125 -0.29 -13.74 12.35
N LEU A 126 0.91 -13.80 12.94
CA LEU A 126 1.55 -15.05 13.32
C LEU A 126 1.17 -15.48 14.75
N GLU A 127 1.20 -16.79 14.98
CA GLU A 127 1.09 -17.36 16.31
C GLU A 127 2.16 -16.80 17.26
N PRO A 128 1.88 -16.66 18.56
CA PRO A 128 2.79 -16.03 19.52
C PRO A 128 4.24 -16.53 19.47
N GLN A 129 4.46 -17.83 19.26
CA GLN A 129 5.79 -18.42 19.18
C GLN A 129 6.58 -18.02 17.92
N HIS A 130 5.93 -17.57 16.84
CA HIS A 130 6.59 -17.21 15.58
C HIS A 130 6.75 -15.69 15.37
N ARG A 131 6.11 -14.85 16.21
CA ARG A 131 6.11 -13.39 16.03
C ARG A 131 7.51 -12.77 16.01
N HIS A 132 8.42 -13.30 16.82
CA HIS A 132 9.80 -12.82 16.93
C HIS A 132 10.69 -13.24 15.75
N LEU A 133 10.19 -14.12 14.87
CA LEU A 133 10.90 -14.59 13.68
C LEU A 133 10.63 -13.69 12.46
N THR A 134 9.86 -12.61 12.61
CA THR A 134 9.61 -11.64 11.53
C THR A 134 10.63 -10.51 11.55
N ALA A 135 11.28 -10.27 10.43
CA ALA A 135 12.25 -9.19 10.25
C ALA A 135 11.89 -8.31 9.05
N GLY A 136 12.08 -7.00 9.18
CA GLY A 136 11.93 -6.03 8.10
C GLY A 136 13.24 -5.79 7.35
N TRP A 137 13.19 -5.79 6.02
CA TRP A 137 14.33 -5.61 5.13
C TRP A 137 14.00 -4.57 4.04
N ILE A 138 15.03 -3.84 3.59
CA ILE A 138 14.96 -2.95 2.43
C ILE A 138 15.92 -3.48 1.36
N CYS A 139 15.43 -3.68 0.13
CA CYS A 139 16.27 -3.95 -1.04
C CYS A 139 16.44 -2.68 -1.88
N LEU A 140 17.67 -2.21 -2.03
CA LEU A 140 18.02 -1.05 -2.85
C LEU A 140 18.54 -1.49 -4.22
N VAL A 141 17.65 -1.48 -5.22
CA VAL A 141 17.96 -1.94 -6.59
C VAL A 141 19.05 -1.09 -7.23
N GLY A 142 18.99 0.23 -7.04
CA GLY A 142 19.98 1.18 -7.57
C GLY A 142 21.33 1.19 -6.84
N GLN A 143 21.49 0.37 -5.80
CA GLN A 143 22.67 0.36 -4.92
C GLN A 143 23.12 -1.10 -4.69
N PRO A 144 23.58 -1.80 -5.74
CA PRO A 144 23.68 -3.26 -5.78
C PRO A 144 24.56 -3.86 -4.67
N ASP A 145 25.61 -3.15 -4.27
CA ASP A 145 26.61 -3.62 -3.29
C ASP A 145 26.33 -3.16 -1.85
N LEU A 146 25.31 -2.34 -1.61
CA LEU A 146 25.06 -1.75 -0.31
C LEU A 146 24.51 -2.80 0.66
N ALA A 147 25.27 -3.17 1.67
CA ALA A 147 24.82 -4.06 2.74
C ALA A 147 25.00 -3.42 4.11
N GLY A 148 24.05 -3.65 5.02
CA GLY A 148 24.15 -3.16 6.38
C GLY A 148 22.89 -3.37 7.21
N ARG A 149 22.90 -2.80 8.41
CA ARG A 149 21.77 -2.88 9.35
C ARG A 149 21.55 -1.54 10.02
N SER A 150 20.30 -1.09 10.05
CA SER A 150 19.89 0.11 10.77
C SER A 150 19.96 -0.07 12.29
N ASN A 151 19.91 1.03 13.04
CA ASN A 151 19.88 1.00 14.51
C ASN A 151 18.63 0.30 15.08
N SER A 152 17.53 0.28 14.33
CA SER A 152 16.28 -0.40 14.69
C SER A 152 16.23 -1.87 14.26
N GLY A 153 17.32 -2.39 13.67
CA GLY A 153 17.44 -3.79 13.29
C GLY A 153 16.98 -4.12 11.86
N VAL A 154 16.35 -3.18 11.13
CA VAL A 154 16.03 -3.36 9.71
C VAL A 154 17.30 -3.60 8.92
N ARG A 155 17.30 -4.64 8.08
CA ARG A 155 18.43 -4.97 7.22
C ARG A 155 18.33 -4.21 5.90
N ILE A 156 19.44 -3.71 5.41
CA ILE A 156 19.53 -2.99 4.14
C ILE A 156 20.44 -3.83 3.26
N GLU A 157 19.93 -4.24 2.11
CA GLU A 157 20.66 -5.02 1.13
C GLU A 157 20.51 -4.36 -0.25
N GLY A 158 21.54 -4.49 -1.07
CA GLY A 158 21.52 -4.16 -2.47
C GLY A 158 21.06 -5.36 -3.30
N ALA A 159 20.81 -5.12 -4.59
CA ALA A 159 20.38 -6.18 -5.50
C ALA A 159 21.33 -7.39 -5.52
N ASP A 160 22.64 -7.19 -5.38
CA ASP A 160 23.65 -8.25 -5.43
C ASP A 160 23.94 -8.87 -4.06
N THR A 161 23.65 -8.17 -2.96
CA THR A 161 23.87 -8.68 -1.59
C THR A 161 22.65 -9.39 -1.00
N LEU A 162 21.46 -9.18 -1.55
CA LEU A 162 20.19 -9.75 -1.06
C LEU A 162 20.20 -11.28 -0.94
N ILE A 163 20.53 -11.98 -2.03
CA ILE A 163 20.49 -13.46 -2.06
C ILE A 163 21.55 -14.08 -1.13
N PRO A 164 22.83 -13.63 -1.15
CA PRO A 164 23.80 -14.06 -0.14
C PRO A 164 23.33 -13.81 1.30
N ALA A 165 22.70 -12.67 1.57
CA ALA A 165 22.21 -12.34 2.90
C ALA A 165 21.09 -13.29 3.36
N LEU A 166 20.12 -13.62 2.50
CA LEU A 166 19.06 -14.59 2.80
C LEU A 166 19.64 -15.98 3.11
N ARG A 167 20.58 -16.45 2.28
CA ARG A 167 21.26 -17.76 2.48
C ARG A 167 22.11 -17.81 3.75
N SER A 168 22.58 -16.67 4.24
CA SER A 168 23.37 -16.57 5.47
C SER A 168 22.55 -16.61 6.76
N LEU A 169 21.22 -16.56 6.67
CA LEU A 169 20.38 -16.55 7.87
C LEU A 169 20.44 -17.90 8.59
N PRO A 170 20.47 -17.90 9.93
CA PRO A 170 20.40 -19.13 10.69
C PRO A 170 19.05 -19.81 10.49
N THR A 171 19.05 -21.13 10.37
CA THR A 171 17.81 -21.91 10.30
C THR A 171 17.08 -21.89 11.63
N VAL A 172 15.95 -21.19 11.67
CA VAL A 172 15.03 -21.07 12.82
C VAL A 172 13.67 -21.70 12.56
N LEU A 173 13.31 -21.93 11.29
CA LEU A 173 12.13 -22.69 10.89
C LEU A 173 12.53 -23.97 10.15
N ASP A 174 11.87 -25.07 10.49
CA ASP A 174 11.97 -26.32 9.70
C ASP A 174 11.05 -26.28 8.47
N VAL A 175 11.21 -27.25 7.57
CA VAL A 175 10.47 -27.30 6.29
C VAL A 175 8.96 -27.40 6.48
N VAL A 176 8.49 -28.10 7.52
CA VAL A 176 7.06 -28.26 7.80
C VAL A 176 6.49 -26.94 8.32
N ALA A 177 7.19 -26.29 9.25
CA ALA A 177 6.82 -24.98 9.78
C ALA A 177 6.81 -23.91 8.69
N ILE A 178 7.78 -23.93 7.77
CA ILE A 178 7.81 -23.04 6.59
C ILE A 178 6.53 -23.20 5.77
N ASP A 179 6.15 -24.43 5.41
CA ASP A 179 4.95 -24.68 4.61
C ASP A 179 3.66 -24.25 5.31
N VAL A 180 3.56 -24.47 6.63
CA VAL A 180 2.39 -24.07 7.43
C VAL A 180 2.29 -22.54 7.52
N VAL A 181 3.39 -21.86 7.86
CA VAL A 181 3.42 -20.40 7.98
C VAL A 181 3.19 -19.72 6.64
N ALA A 182 3.81 -20.22 5.56
CA ALA A 182 3.64 -19.67 4.23
C ALA A 182 2.19 -19.76 3.76
N ARG A 183 1.55 -20.92 3.90
CA ARG A 183 0.14 -21.11 3.50
C ARG A 183 -0.81 -20.22 4.31
N HIS A 184 -0.60 -20.14 5.62
CA HIS A 184 -1.39 -19.25 6.50
C HIS A 184 -1.28 -17.78 6.09
N LEU A 185 -0.06 -17.31 5.80
CA LEU A 185 0.15 -15.94 5.31
C LEU A 185 -0.42 -15.73 3.91
N GLU A 186 -0.31 -16.69 3.01
CA GLU A 186 -0.89 -16.63 1.66
C GLU A 186 -2.41 -16.48 1.73
N GLU A 187 -3.10 -17.32 2.52
CA GLU A 187 -4.54 -17.25 2.72
C GLU A 187 -5.00 -15.88 3.25
N LEU A 188 -4.23 -15.28 4.16
CA LEU A 188 -4.58 -13.99 4.77
C LEU A 188 -4.20 -12.79 3.89
N LEU A 189 -3.06 -12.82 3.21
CA LEU A 189 -2.49 -11.65 2.54
C LEU A 189 -2.81 -11.62 1.04
N ALA A 190 -2.99 -12.77 0.39
CA ALA A 190 -3.27 -12.88 -1.05
C ALA A 190 -4.77 -13.08 -1.37
N GLY A 191 -5.64 -13.13 -0.35
CA GLY A 191 -7.09 -13.21 -0.54
C GLY A 191 -7.72 -11.92 -1.08
N ASP A 192 -9.01 -11.96 -1.42
CA ASP A 192 -9.75 -10.84 -2.04
C ASP A 192 -9.83 -9.56 -1.19
N GLN A 193 -9.55 -9.65 0.11
CA GLN A 193 -9.67 -8.54 1.07
C GLN A 193 -8.43 -8.45 1.94
N SER A 194 -7.95 -7.23 2.18
CA SER A 194 -6.89 -6.97 3.16
C SER A 194 -7.33 -7.38 4.57
N PRO A 195 -6.53 -8.17 5.29
CA PRO A 195 -6.87 -8.62 6.62
C PRO A 195 -6.89 -7.43 7.58
N GLY A 196 -7.93 -7.33 8.39
CA GLY A 196 -8.07 -6.24 9.35
C GLY A 196 -7.09 -6.42 10.52
N LEU A 197 -6.15 -5.50 10.69
CA LEU A 197 -5.48 -5.28 11.97
C LEU A 197 -6.19 -4.14 12.70
N TRP A 198 -6.93 -4.51 13.75
CA TRP A 198 -7.67 -3.56 14.55
C TRP A 198 -6.76 -3.07 15.66
N THR A 199 -6.36 -1.81 15.59
CA THR A 199 -5.76 -1.14 16.74
C THR A 199 -6.83 -0.90 17.80
N THR A 200 -6.45 -0.82 19.08
CA THR A 200 -7.36 -0.43 20.18
C THR A 200 -8.13 0.86 19.89
N ARG A 201 -7.50 1.80 19.18
CA ARG A 201 -8.12 3.03 18.70
C ARG A 201 -9.28 2.80 17.71
N GLN A 202 -9.16 1.84 16.81
CA GLN A 202 -10.21 1.52 15.83
C GLN A 202 -11.38 0.78 16.49
N LEU A 203 -11.12 -0.02 17.53
CA LEU A 203 -12.16 -0.61 18.38
C LEU A 203 -12.95 0.47 19.15
N GLU A 204 -12.28 1.47 19.72
CA GLU A 204 -12.94 2.62 20.38
C GLU A 204 -13.80 3.46 19.43
N GLU A 205 -13.35 3.66 18.19
CA GLU A 205 -14.10 4.39 17.16
C GLU A 205 -15.34 3.62 16.67
N ALA A 206 -15.25 2.28 16.60
CA ALA A 206 -16.38 1.40 16.27
C ALA A 206 -17.44 1.35 17.39
N ASP A 207 -17.03 1.23 18.65
CA ASP A 207 -17.93 1.28 19.82
C ASP A 207 -18.57 2.66 20.02
N GLY A 208 -17.85 3.73 19.65
CA GLY A 208 -18.37 5.10 19.62
C GLY A 208 -19.49 5.32 18.58
N GLY A 209 -19.63 4.42 17.59
CA GLY A 209 -20.73 4.36 16.63
C GLY A 209 -22.00 3.71 17.21
N VAL A 210 -21.82 2.64 17.99
CA VAL A 210 -22.91 1.92 18.70
C VAL A 210 -23.50 2.78 19.81
N SER A 211 -22.65 3.52 20.55
CA SER A 211 -23.13 4.47 21.58
C SER A 211 -23.92 5.64 21.00
N ARG A 212 -23.57 6.14 19.80
CA ARG A 212 -24.30 7.24 19.15
C ARG A 212 -25.67 6.83 18.62
N THR A 213 -25.84 5.58 18.19
CA THR A 213 -27.15 5.05 17.76
C THR A 213 -28.09 4.82 18.95
N LEU A 214 -27.58 4.39 20.09
CA LEU A 214 -28.36 4.28 21.34
C LEU A 214 -28.73 5.64 21.93
N GLN A 215 -27.84 6.64 21.89
CA GLN A 215 -28.11 8.00 22.34
C GLN A 215 -29.23 8.65 21.51
N ARG A 216 -29.22 8.44 20.18
CA ARG A 216 -30.23 9.01 19.27
C ARG A 216 -31.61 8.39 19.46
N ARG A 217 -31.68 7.12 19.87
CA ARG A 217 -32.93 6.43 20.20
C ARG A 217 -33.55 6.91 21.53
N ARG A 218 -32.73 7.37 22.49
CA ARG A 218 -33.22 7.96 23.76
C ARG A 218 -33.75 9.39 23.61
N VAL A 219 -33.21 10.19 22.69
CA VAL A 219 -33.67 11.59 22.50
C VAL A 219 -34.98 11.68 21.70
N GLY A 220 -35.31 10.67 20.88
CA GLY A 220 -36.60 10.60 20.18
C GLY A 220 -37.81 10.23 21.06
N ALA A 221 -37.60 9.75 22.29
CA ALA A 221 -38.65 9.23 23.16
C ALA A 221 -39.14 10.21 24.24
N ARG A 222 -38.78 11.50 24.19
CA ARG A 222 -39.21 12.52 25.18
C ARG A 222 -39.81 13.80 24.60
N ALA A 223 -40.21 13.81 23.33
CA ALA A 223 -41.00 14.89 22.76
C ALA A 223 -42.50 14.57 22.87
N GLY A 224 -43.06 14.75 24.06
CA GLY A 224 -44.48 14.61 24.31
C GLY A 224 -44.84 14.93 25.76
N VAL A 225 -45.58 16.02 25.94
CA VAL A 225 -46.37 16.50 27.09
C VAL A 225 -45.96 17.90 27.57
N ALA A 226 -46.98 18.76 27.59
CA ALA A 226 -47.01 20.21 27.73
C ALA A 226 -47.11 20.71 29.18
N GLY A 227 -46.87 22.02 29.38
CA GLY A 227 -47.34 22.81 30.52
C GLY A 227 -46.37 23.90 31.00
N GLY A 228 -46.70 25.19 30.81
CA GLY A 228 -46.03 26.35 31.45
C GLY A 228 -46.72 26.78 32.76
N PRO A 229 -46.55 28.02 33.30
CA PRO A 229 -45.53 29.06 33.05
C PRO A 229 -44.94 29.75 34.34
N ALA A 230 -44.03 30.70 34.11
CA ALA A 230 -43.80 31.97 34.86
C ALA A 230 -42.70 32.12 35.97
N GLN A 231 -41.90 33.20 35.79
CA GLN A 231 -41.17 34.05 36.78
C GLN A 231 -39.92 33.44 37.47
N THR A 232 -38.78 34.11 37.77
CA THR A 232 -38.29 35.51 37.76
C THR A 232 -36.74 35.52 37.89
N ARG A 233 -36.12 36.57 37.32
CA ARG A 233 -34.80 37.20 37.57
C ARG A 233 -33.84 36.61 38.65
N SER A 234 -32.57 36.42 38.31
CA SER A 234 -31.44 37.24 38.81
C SER A 234 -30.10 36.88 38.14
N ALA A 235 -29.17 37.83 38.16
CA ALA A 235 -27.90 37.86 37.44
C ALA A 235 -26.81 36.99 38.07
N GLY A 236 -25.91 36.46 37.23
CA GLY A 236 -24.70 35.77 37.68
C GLY A 236 -23.70 35.58 36.54
N SER A 237 -22.53 36.19 36.69
CA SER A 237 -21.39 36.24 35.77
C SER A 237 -20.95 34.89 35.20
N GLY A 238 -20.73 34.83 33.87
CA GLY A 238 -20.23 33.63 33.20
C GLY A 238 -19.60 33.93 31.83
N ARG A 239 -18.32 34.32 31.87
CA ARG A 239 -17.27 34.26 30.84
C ARG A 239 -17.66 33.54 29.51
N SER A 240 -17.75 34.30 28.42
CA SER A 240 -17.99 33.80 27.05
C SER A 240 -16.93 32.78 26.59
N PRO A 241 -17.31 31.59 26.06
CA PRO A 241 -16.38 30.75 25.32
C PRO A 241 -16.30 31.24 23.86
N LYS A 242 -15.06 31.42 23.38
CA LYS A 242 -14.76 31.78 21.99
C LYS A 242 -15.37 30.74 21.03
N ARG A 243 -16.23 31.24 20.13
CA ARG A 243 -16.78 30.54 18.96
C ARG A 243 -15.63 30.06 18.06
N ARG A 244 -15.29 28.76 18.11
CA ARG A 244 -14.39 28.13 17.14
C ARG A 244 -15.06 28.11 15.77
N GLU A 245 -14.50 28.85 14.82
CA GLU A 245 -14.87 28.79 13.40
C GLU A 245 -14.77 27.35 12.89
N ARG A 246 -15.87 26.85 12.32
CA ARG A 246 -15.88 25.64 11.50
C ARG A 246 -15.14 25.94 10.20
N LYS A 247 -13.90 25.45 10.06
CA LYS A 247 -13.18 25.42 8.78
C LYS A 247 -13.99 24.61 7.76
N ARG A 248 -14.31 25.23 6.63
CA ARG A 248 -14.91 24.59 5.44
C ARG A 248 -13.93 23.53 4.89
N PRO A 249 -14.43 22.40 4.35
CA PRO A 249 -13.56 21.34 3.84
C PRO A 249 -12.76 21.84 2.64
N GLY A 250 -11.44 21.71 2.71
CA GLY A 250 -10.51 22.14 1.67
C GLY A 250 -10.56 21.22 0.44
N VAL A 251 -10.37 21.82 -0.73
CA VAL A 251 -10.34 21.21 -2.07
C VAL A 251 -9.38 20.01 -2.17
N ALA A 252 -8.36 19.93 -1.29
CA ALA A 252 -7.44 18.80 -1.19
C ALA A 252 -8.13 17.45 -0.89
N GLY A 253 -9.21 17.45 -0.09
CA GLY A 253 -9.96 16.23 0.20
C GLY A 253 -10.79 15.72 -0.98
N ALA A 254 -11.12 16.59 -1.94
CA ALA A 254 -11.83 16.22 -3.16
C ALA A 254 -10.89 15.60 -4.20
N VAL A 255 -9.64 16.07 -4.28
CA VAL A 255 -8.61 15.52 -5.18
C VAL A 255 -8.24 14.09 -4.79
N ILE A 256 -8.02 13.82 -3.51
CA ILE A 256 -7.70 12.47 -3.02
C ILE A 256 -8.87 11.49 -3.27
N LYS A 257 -10.11 11.95 -3.11
CA LYS A 257 -11.30 11.13 -3.40
C LYS A 257 -11.47 10.85 -4.90
N LEU A 258 -11.08 11.77 -5.78
CA LEU A 258 -11.14 11.59 -7.22
C LEU A 258 -10.06 10.61 -7.70
N SER A 259 -8.85 10.67 -7.15
CA SER A 259 -7.76 9.73 -7.44
C SER A 259 -8.13 8.29 -7.08
N LEU A 260 -8.78 8.08 -5.94
CA LEU A 260 -9.24 6.76 -5.50
C LEU A 260 -10.41 6.23 -6.34
N LEU A 261 -11.27 7.11 -6.84
CA LEU A 261 -12.38 6.75 -7.74
C LEU A 261 -11.84 6.27 -9.10
N VAL A 262 -10.81 6.93 -9.64
CA VAL A 262 -10.18 6.56 -10.92
C VAL A 262 -9.46 5.22 -10.81
N ILE A 263 -8.75 4.98 -9.70
CA ILE A 263 -8.12 3.67 -9.42
C ILE A 263 -9.17 2.56 -9.38
N GLY A 264 -10.30 2.79 -8.71
CA GLY A 264 -11.39 1.81 -8.64
C GLY A 264 -12.10 1.55 -9.97
N ILE A 265 -12.17 2.55 -10.86
CA ILE A 265 -12.76 2.39 -12.19
C ILE A 265 -11.80 1.65 -13.13
N MET A 266 -10.49 1.91 -13.06
CA MET A 266 -9.52 1.16 -13.88
C MET A 266 -9.42 -0.30 -13.50
N THR A 267 -9.44 -0.64 -12.20
CA THR A 267 -9.44 -2.05 -11.78
C THR A 267 -10.72 -2.77 -12.19
N LEU A 268 -11.89 -2.09 -12.15
CA LEU A 268 -13.15 -2.68 -12.60
C LEU A 268 -13.16 -2.97 -14.12
N LEU A 269 -12.58 -2.08 -14.93
CA LEU A 269 -12.47 -2.28 -16.38
C LEU A 269 -11.51 -3.42 -16.74
N ASN A 270 -10.37 -3.52 -16.05
CA ASN A 270 -9.40 -4.60 -16.25
C ASN A 270 -9.99 -5.99 -15.92
N ILE A 271 -10.88 -6.06 -14.93
CA ILE A 271 -11.57 -7.31 -14.54
C ILE A 271 -12.64 -7.70 -15.59
N MET A 272 -13.33 -6.72 -16.17
CA MET A 272 -14.32 -6.99 -17.22
C MET A 272 -13.69 -7.49 -18.52
N ASP A 273 -12.54 -6.95 -18.92
CA ASP A 273 -11.84 -7.37 -20.14
C ASP A 273 -11.27 -8.80 -20.03
N GLY A 274 -10.83 -9.20 -18.83
CA GLY A 274 -10.32 -10.56 -18.56
C GLY A 274 -11.37 -11.68 -18.60
N VAL A 275 -12.65 -11.36 -18.52
CA VAL A 275 -13.75 -12.35 -18.58
C VAL A 275 -14.14 -12.67 -20.03
N THR A 276 -13.83 -11.78 -20.99
CA THR A 276 -14.22 -11.95 -22.40
C THR A 276 -13.26 -12.79 -23.25
N GLU A 277 -12.04 -13.09 -22.79
CA GLU A 277 -11.02 -13.81 -23.59
C GLU A 277 -10.98 -15.34 -23.42
N ARG A 278 -11.76 -15.94 -22.50
CA ARG A 278 -11.92 -17.41 -22.46
C ARG A 278 -12.99 -17.87 -23.45
N SER A 279 -12.66 -17.85 -24.73
CA SER A 279 -13.36 -18.62 -25.77
C SER A 279 -12.48 -19.81 -26.17
N ASP A 280 -13.04 -21.02 -26.09
CA ASP A 280 -12.35 -22.31 -26.19
C ASP A 280 -11.44 -22.48 -27.42
N PRO A 281 -10.29 -23.19 -27.30
CA PRO A 281 -9.46 -23.52 -28.46
C PRO A 281 -10.11 -24.61 -29.33
N ALA A 282 -10.08 -24.39 -30.65
CA ALA A 282 -10.60 -25.31 -31.65
C ALA A 282 -9.88 -26.69 -31.62
N PRO A 283 -10.59 -27.80 -31.93
CA PRO A 283 -10.02 -29.14 -31.88
C PRO A 283 -8.99 -29.39 -32.98
N ALA A 284 -7.89 -30.06 -32.62
CA ALA A 284 -6.76 -30.39 -33.50
C ALA A 284 -7.15 -31.42 -34.60
N PRO A 285 -6.53 -31.35 -35.80
CA PRO A 285 -6.82 -32.28 -36.90
C PRO A 285 -6.21 -33.68 -36.67
N ILE A 286 -6.97 -34.70 -37.07
CA ILE A 286 -6.64 -36.13 -36.96
C ILE A 286 -5.60 -36.51 -38.04
N PRO A 287 -4.58 -37.35 -37.74
CA PRO A 287 -3.61 -37.79 -38.73
C PRO A 287 -4.19 -38.81 -39.72
N THR A 288 -4.03 -38.55 -41.01
CA THR A 288 -4.40 -39.44 -42.12
C THR A 288 -3.42 -40.60 -42.23
N SER A 289 -3.92 -41.84 -42.14
CA SER A 289 -3.17 -43.07 -42.37
C SER A 289 -2.69 -43.18 -43.82
N ALA A 290 -1.40 -43.44 -44.02
CA ALA A 290 -0.83 -43.73 -45.33
C ALA A 290 -1.26 -45.14 -45.79
N VAL A 291 -1.92 -45.20 -46.95
CA VAL A 291 -2.24 -46.44 -47.67
C VAL A 291 -1.01 -46.85 -48.50
N LEU A 292 -0.47 -48.04 -48.23
CA LEU A 292 0.49 -48.72 -49.09
C LEU A 292 -0.24 -49.29 -50.32
N PRO A 293 0.29 -49.16 -51.55
CA PRO A 293 -0.27 -49.87 -52.69
C PRO A 293 0.20 -51.33 -52.70
N ASP A 294 -0.73 -52.25 -52.90
CA ASP A 294 -0.48 -53.64 -53.28
C ASP A 294 0.29 -53.71 -54.61
N GLY A 295 1.19 -54.69 -54.69
CA GLY A 295 2.29 -54.71 -55.64
C GLY A 295 2.01 -55.24 -57.05
N SER A 296 3.09 -55.25 -57.82
CA SER A 296 3.41 -56.16 -58.93
C SER A 296 4.89 -56.03 -59.26
#